data_AF-A0A354IZW7-F1
#
_entry.id   AF-A0A354IZW7-F1
#
_cell.length_a   1.000
_cell.length_b   1.000
_cell.length_c   1.000
_cell.angle_alpha   90.00
_cell.angle_beta   90.00
_cell.angle_gamma   90.00
#
_symmetry.space_group_name_H-M   'P 1'
#
loop_
_entity.id
_entity.type
_entity.pdbx_description
1 polymer ?
#
loop_
_entity_poly.entity_id
_entity_poly.type
_entity_poly.pdbx_seq_one_letter_code
_entity_poly.pdbx_strand_id
1 'polypeptide(L)'
;MHTTFNFSKLRLRKQRKQIGQGMTEYIIIVALIAVSAIAVTQLFGTTVRTQMGAIASEVGGNDATATITKAKTAGSTAATTAGKKRSLDTYGNQTGAGSAGTQ
;
A
#
# COMPACT_ATOMS: atom_id res chain seq x y z
N MET A 1 33.12 -64.96 -4.65
CA MET A 1 33.18 -63.52 -4.40
C MET A 1 31.81 -62.95 -4.71
N HIS A 2 30.97 -62.76 -3.68
CA HIS A 2 29.55 -62.42 -3.83
C HIS A 2 29.32 -61.16 -2.99
N THR A 3 29.06 -60.03 -3.64
CA THR A 3 28.73 -58.76 -3.00
C THR A 3 27.27 -58.44 -3.29
N THR A 4 26.40 -58.63 -2.30
CA THR A 4 25.00 -58.20 -2.36
C THR A 4 24.89 -56.74 -1.91
N PHE A 5 24.31 -55.89 -2.77
CA PHE A 5 24.00 -54.49 -2.45
C PHE A 5 22.61 -54.40 -1.79
N ASN A 6 22.53 -53.68 -0.67
CA ASN A 6 21.32 -53.52 0.13
C ASN A 6 20.75 -52.11 -0.07
N PHE A 7 19.53 -52.00 -0.63
CA PHE A 7 18.84 -50.73 -0.85
C PHE A 7 18.05 -50.32 0.39
N SER A 8 18.71 -49.66 1.34
CA SER A 8 18.05 -49.06 2.50
C SER A 8 17.27 -47.80 2.09
N LYS A 9 15.97 -48.00 1.86
CA LYS A 9 14.84 -47.07 2.02
C LYS A 9 15.14 -45.56 1.89
N LEU A 10 14.87 -45.00 0.71
CA LEU A 10 14.69 -43.56 0.53
C LEU A 10 13.31 -43.15 1.11
N ARG A 11 13.30 -42.66 2.36
CA ARG A 11 12.07 -42.22 3.02
C ARG A 11 11.67 -40.83 2.48
N LEU A 12 10.71 -40.79 1.55
CA LEU A 12 10.13 -39.54 1.05
C LEU A 12 9.48 -38.78 2.23
N ARG A 13 10.09 -37.66 2.61
CA ARG A 13 9.62 -36.79 3.67
C ARG A 13 8.39 -36.03 3.13
N LYS A 14 7.19 -36.58 3.36
CA LYS A 14 5.92 -35.96 3.00
C LYS A 14 5.80 -34.62 3.76
N GLN A 15 6.04 -33.51 3.08
CA GLN A 15 5.78 -32.15 3.56
C GLN A 15 4.34 -32.13 4.10
N ARG A 16 4.17 -31.99 5.42
CA ARG A 16 2.85 -31.83 6.02
C ARG A 16 2.30 -30.53 5.46
N LYS A 17 1.28 -30.59 4.61
CA LYS A 17 0.51 -29.40 4.23
C LYS A 17 0.01 -28.78 5.52
N GLN A 18 0.48 -27.58 5.85
CA GLN A 18 0.05 -26.85 7.03
C GLN A 18 -1.40 -26.40 6.81
N ILE A 19 -2.34 -27.26 7.20
CA ILE A 19 -3.75 -26.90 7.25
C ILE A 19 -3.88 -25.91 8.40
N GLY A 20 -3.90 -24.62 8.07
CA GLY A 20 -3.89 -23.51 9.04
C GLY A 20 -3.00 -22.34 8.63
N GLN A 21 -1.97 -22.56 7.79
CA GLN A 21 -1.07 -21.49 7.33
C GLN A 21 -1.80 -20.44 6.48
N GLY A 22 -2.81 -20.85 5.70
CA GLY A 22 -3.61 -19.93 4.89
C GLY A 22 -4.52 -19.01 5.72
N MET A 23 -5.18 -19.53 6.76
CA MET A 23 -6.22 -18.76 7.49
C MET A 23 -5.64 -17.53 8.18
N THR A 24 -4.49 -17.66 8.86
CA THR A 24 -3.82 -16.53 9.51
C THR A 24 -3.23 -15.54 8.50
N GLU A 25 -2.69 -16.03 7.38
CA GLU A 25 -2.13 -15.17 6.33
C GLU A 25 -3.22 -14.32 5.67
N TYR A 26 -4.38 -14.91 5.38
CA TYR A 26 -5.52 -14.17 4.84
C TYR A 26 -6.06 -13.15 5.84
N ILE A 27 -6.17 -13.49 7.13
CA ILE A 27 -6.64 -12.55 8.15
C ILE A 27 -5.71 -11.33 8.24
N ILE A 28 -4.40 -11.54 8.20
CA ILE A 28 -3.41 -10.45 8.26
C ILE A 28 -3.49 -9.58 6.99
N ILE A 29 -3.52 -10.18 5.79
CA ILE A 29 -3.60 -9.41 4.54
C ILE A 29 -4.92 -8.61 4.46
N VAL A 30 -6.05 -9.22 4.84
CA VAL A 30 -7.35 -8.53 4.86
C VAL A 30 -7.34 -7.37 5.86
N ALA A 31 -6.76 -7.56 7.05
CA ALA A 31 -6.64 -6.48 8.03
C ALA A 31 -5.82 -5.30 7.49
N LEU A 32 -4.71 -5.56 6.78
CA LEU A 32 -3.90 -4.52 6.15
C LEU A 32 -4.65 -3.76 5.04
N ILE A 33 -5.41 -4.47 4.21
CA ILE A 33 -6.25 -3.85 3.17
C ILE A 33 -7.33 -2.97 3.80
N ALA A 34 -8.00 -3.45 4.85
CA ALA A 34 -9.06 -2.70 5.54
C ALA A 34 -8.54 -1.38 6.15
N VAL A 35 -7.41 -1.42 6.85
CA VAL A 35 -6.77 -0.22 7.41
C VAL A 35 -6.36 0.75 6.30
N SER A 36 -5.79 0.23 5.21
CA SER A 36 -5.41 1.05 4.04
C SER A 36 -6.62 1.70 3.37
N ALA A 37 -7.72 0.96 3.23
CA ALA A 37 -8.95 1.46 2.63
C ALA A 37 -9.54 2.63 3.43
N ILE A 38 -9.57 2.53 4.77
CA ILE A 38 -10.00 3.63 5.64
C ILE A 38 -9.14 4.88 5.38
N ALA A 39 -7.81 4.74 5.36
CA ALA A 39 -6.90 5.87 5.15
C ALA A 39 -7.08 6.53 3.76
N VAL A 40 -7.20 5.71 2.71
CA VAL A 40 -7.38 6.19 1.32
C VAL A 40 -8.72 6.91 1.19
N THR A 41 -9.80 6.35 1.72
CA THR A 41 -11.14 6.97 1.65
C THR A 41 -11.17 8.33 2.35
N GLN A 42 -10.52 8.48 3.50
CA GLN A 42 -10.46 9.77 4.22
C GLN A 42 -9.66 10.82 3.43
N LEU A 43 -8.49 10.45 2.93
CA LEU A 43 -7.58 11.37 2.25
C LEU A 43 -8.10 11.79 0.85
N PHE A 44 -8.48 10.81 0.03
CA PHE A 44 -8.97 11.09 -1.31
C PHE A 44 -10.40 11.65 -1.30
N GLY A 45 -11.27 11.21 -0.38
CA GLY A 45 -12.64 11.72 -0.27
C GLY A 45 -12.69 13.21 0.06
N THR A 46 -11.82 13.68 0.96
CA THR A 46 -11.69 15.11 1.28
C THR A 46 -11.15 15.88 0.07
N THR A 47 -10.09 15.38 -0.57
CA THR A 47 -9.45 16.03 -1.73
C THR A 47 -10.42 16.23 -2.89
N VAL A 48 -11.15 15.17 -3.27
CA VAL A 48 -12.13 15.22 -4.38
C VAL A 48 -13.26 16.20 -4.06
N ARG A 49 -13.77 16.19 -2.83
CA ARG A 49 -14.83 17.12 -2.41
C ARG A 49 -14.35 18.57 -2.42
N THR A 50 -13.14 18.84 -1.92
CA THR A 50 -12.55 20.18 -1.92
C THR A 50 -12.33 20.70 -3.35
N GLN A 51 -11.89 19.85 -4.27
CA GLN A 51 -11.75 20.22 -5.69
C GLN A 51 -13.09 20.49 -6.36
N MET A 52 -14.10 19.65 -6.10
CA MET A 52 -15.45 19.87 -6.62
C MET A 52 -16.05 21.17 -6.08
N GLY A 53 -15.82 21.47 -4.79
CA GLY A 53 -16.21 22.74 -4.18
C GLY A 53 -15.51 23.95 -4.81
N ALA A 54 -14.23 23.82 -5.17
CA ALA A 54 -13.49 24.87 -5.88
C ALA A 54 -14.05 25.11 -7.30
N ILE A 55 -14.36 24.03 -8.04
CA ILE A 55 -14.99 24.15 -9.37
C ILE A 55 -16.38 24.78 -9.25
N ALA A 56 -17.19 24.36 -8.27
CA ALA A 56 -18.50 24.95 -8.03
C ALA A 56 -18.39 26.44 -7.65
N SER A 57 -17.35 26.83 -6.90
CA SER A 57 -17.04 28.22 -6.56
C SER A 57 -16.68 29.04 -7.80
N GLU A 58 -15.81 28.53 -8.69
CA GLU A 58 -15.48 29.21 -9.96
C GLU A 58 -16.70 29.33 -10.87
N VAL A 59 -17.52 28.29 -10.98
CA VAL A 59 -18.78 28.32 -11.74
C VAL A 59 -19.75 29.33 -11.15
N GLY A 60 -19.73 29.53 -9.84
CA GLY A 60 -20.48 30.58 -9.13
C GLY A 60 -19.90 31.98 -9.26
N GLY A 61 -18.76 32.16 -9.95
CA GLY A 61 -18.09 33.45 -10.16
C GLY A 61 -17.09 33.85 -9.06
N ASN A 62 -16.81 32.96 -8.11
CA ASN A 62 -15.86 33.20 -7.02
C ASN A 62 -14.47 32.63 -7.36
N ASP A 63 -13.42 33.34 -6.98
CA ASP A 63 -12.04 32.89 -7.23
C ASP A 63 -11.68 31.64 -6.40
N ALA A 64 -11.23 30.58 -7.09
CA ALA A 64 -10.74 29.35 -6.47
C ALA A 64 -9.28 29.01 -6.84
N THR A 65 -8.53 29.95 -7.41
CA THR A 65 -7.13 29.77 -7.86
C THR A 65 -6.20 29.20 -6.80
N ALA A 66 -6.40 29.58 -5.52
CA ALA A 66 -5.61 29.04 -4.41
C ALA A 66 -5.80 27.52 -4.23
N THR A 67 -7.03 27.03 -4.36
CA THR A 67 -7.36 25.61 -4.24
C THR A 67 -6.88 24.81 -5.45
N ILE A 68 -7.00 25.39 -6.65
CA ILE A 68 -6.47 24.80 -7.89
C ILE A 68 -4.94 24.67 -7.82
N THR A 69 -4.25 25.71 -7.35
CA THR A 69 -2.80 25.70 -7.15
C THR A 69 -2.38 24.61 -6.16
N LYS A 70 -3.07 24.47 -5.03
CA LYS A 70 -2.83 23.40 -4.05
C LYS A 70 -3.05 22.01 -4.66
N ALA A 71 -4.11 21.82 -5.45
CA ALA A 71 -4.38 20.57 -6.14
C ALA A 71 -3.27 20.20 -7.15
N LYS A 72 -2.76 21.18 -7.91
CA LYS A 72 -1.64 21.00 -8.85
C LYS A 72 -0.36 20.58 -8.12
N THR A 73 -0.04 21.23 -7.00
CA THR A 73 1.14 20.89 -6.19
C THR A 73 1.02 19.50 -5.57
N ALA A 74 -0.16 19.13 -5.06
CA ALA A 74 -0.42 17.80 -4.51
C ALA A 74 -0.26 16.72 -5.59
N GLY A 75 -0.80 16.95 -6.80
CA GLY A 75 -0.64 16.04 -7.94
C GLY A 75 0.81 15.86 -8.38
N SER A 76 1.58 16.95 -8.45
CA SER A 76 3.02 16.89 -8.75
C SER A 76 3.80 16.11 -7.68
N THR A 77 3.51 16.35 -6.40
CA THR A 77 4.13 15.62 -5.28
C THR A 77 3.80 14.13 -5.33
N ALA A 78 2.55 13.77 -5.63
CA ALA A 78 2.12 12.39 -5.79
C ALA A 78 2.84 11.71 -6.96
N ALA A 79 2.96 12.37 -8.11
CA ALA A 79 3.68 11.85 -9.27
C ALA A 79 5.18 11.63 -8.97
N THR A 80 5.84 12.59 -8.30
CA THR A 80 7.23 12.44 -7.85
C THR A 80 7.38 11.29 -6.85
N THR A 81 6.41 11.11 -5.95
CA THR A 81 6.43 10.05 -4.95
C THR A 81 6.19 8.66 -5.56
N ALA A 82 5.30 8.56 -6.54
CA ALA A 82 5.03 7.33 -7.29
C ALA A 82 6.24 6.89 -8.14
N GLY A 83 7.01 7.85 -8.67
CA GLY A 83 8.24 7.57 -9.43
C GLY A 83 9.43 7.10 -8.56
N LYS A 84 9.37 7.23 -7.24
CA LYS A 84 10.43 6.77 -6.33
C LYS A 84 10.28 5.26 -6.09
N LYS A 85 11.22 4.47 -6.60
CA LYS A 85 11.32 3.03 -6.29
C LYS A 85 11.59 2.84 -4.80
N ARG A 86 10.62 2.27 -4.08
CA ARG A 86 10.77 1.95 -2.66
C ARG A 86 11.26 0.52 -2.52
N SER A 87 12.54 0.37 -2.21
CA SER A 87 13.14 -0.92 -1.88
C SER A 87 13.28 -1.04 -0.37
N LEU A 88 13.49 -2.27 0.12
CA LEU A 88 13.69 -2.54 1.55
C LEU A 88 14.87 -1.72 2.12
N ASP A 89 15.89 -1.46 1.29
CA ASP A 89 17.03 -0.59 1.60
C ASP A 89 16.66 0.87 1.87
N THR A 90 15.54 1.35 1.32
CA THR A 90 15.08 2.74 1.48
C THR A 90 14.06 2.89 2.60
N TYR A 91 13.70 1.82 3.30
CA TYR A 91 12.64 1.80 4.31
C TYR A 91 12.95 2.66 5.54
N GLY A 92 14.24 2.81 5.88
CA GLY A 92 14.70 3.68 6.98
C GLY A 92 14.85 5.16 6.62
N ASN A 93 14.86 5.50 5.33
CA ASN A 93 15.10 6.88 4.85
C ASN A 93 13.83 7.57 4.35
N GLN A 94 12.67 7.13 4.86
CA GLN A 94 11.34 7.60 4.46
C GLN A 94 10.97 8.90 5.19
N THR A 95 11.74 9.98 5.02
CA THR A 95 11.41 11.31 5.55
C THR A 95 10.27 12.00 4.79
N GLY A 96 9.20 11.28 4.42
CA GLY A 96 8.07 11.92 3.72
C GLY A 96 6.82 11.09 3.43
N ALA A 97 6.65 9.90 4.00
CA ALA A 97 5.43 9.09 3.77
C ALA A 97 4.54 8.92 5.01
N GLY A 98 4.91 9.54 6.13
CA GLY A 98 4.26 9.34 7.42
C GLY A 98 4.23 10.59 8.30
N SER A 99 3.97 11.76 7.73
CA SER A 99 3.36 12.83 8.52
C SER A 99 1.89 12.44 8.76
N ALA A 100 1.70 11.46 9.64
CA ALA A 100 0.47 11.32 10.37
C ALA A 100 0.22 12.65 11.09
N GLY A 101 -1.00 13.17 10.95
CA GLY A 101 -1.39 14.47 11.44
C GLY A 101 -0.81 14.82 12.80
N THR A 102 -0.12 15.94 12.86
CA THR A 102 0.06 16.69 14.11
C THR A 102 0.14 18.17 13.73
N GLN A 103 -0.94 18.86 14.12
CA GLN A 103 -1.21 20.30 14.09
C GLN A 103 -1.69 20.91 12.77
#